data_AF-A0A444ZJ90-F1
#
_entry.id   AF-A0A444ZJ90-F1
#
_cell.length_a   1.000
_cell.length_b   1.000
_cell.length_c   1.000
_cell.angle_alpha   90.00
_cell.angle_beta   90.00
_cell.angle_gamma   90.00
#
_symmetry.space_group_name_H-M   'P 1'
#
loop_
_entity.id
_entity.type
_entity.pdbx_description
1 polymer ?
#
loop_
_entity_poly.entity_id
_entity_poly.type
_entity_poly.pdbx_seq_one_letter_code
_entity_poly.pdbx_strand_id
1 'polypeptide(L)'
;MAGVAVIVSLQQLKSLLGITHFTKKMTIVDVLSSVFSNIHEWSWQTIVMGAGFLILLLLARQFSLKKPKYFWVSAGAPLLSVITSTAILFAIRGKHPAILVIGKLPEGVNPPSVKMLYFEATHLGLAIKTGIIVGILSLTESIAVGRTFAAIRKYKVDGNKEMIAIGLMNVIGSTTSCFASTGSFSRTAVNHNAGAKTAMSNIVMSVAVLVTLLFLMPLLHYTPHVVLGAIIVTAVIGFVDIPAAYRIWKIDKFDFVVMLTAFFGVIFISVEYGLALAVGLSILRILLQITRPKTVMLGNIPGTRLYRDLHHYNQATRIPGFLILSIEAPINFANITYLQQRLV
;
A
#
# COMPACT_ATOMS: atom_id res chain seq x y z
N MET A 1 3.03 -2.54 1.69
CA MET A 1 2.15 -1.53 2.32
C MET A 1 2.58 -1.17 3.74
N ALA A 2 2.72 -2.12 4.67
CA ALA A 2 3.14 -1.82 6.05
C ALA A 2 4.47 -1.04 6.15
N GLY A 3 5.52 -1.42 5.40
CA GLY A 3 6.79 -0.68 5.40
C GLY A 3 6.64 0.77 4.93
N VAL A 4 5.85 1.00 3.86
CA VAL A 4 5.53 2.35 3.36
C VAL A 4 4.77 3.15 4.42
N ALA A 5 3.79 2.53 5.11
CA ALA A 5 3.04 3.19 6.17
C ALA A 5 3.92 3.71 7.31
N VAL A 6 4.94 2.92 7.70
CA VAL A 6 5.93 3.33 8.70
C VAL A 6 6.75 4.53 8.21
N ILE A 7 7.31 4.47 7.01
CA ILE A 7 8.11 5.57 6.43
C ILE A 7 7.28 6.84 6.30
N VAL A 8 6.05 6.72 5.77
CA VAL A 8 5.14 7.87 5.61
C VAL A 8 4.81 8.47 6.97
N SER A 9 4.54 7.65 7.99
CA SER A 9 4.30 8.14 9.36
C SER A 9 5.50 8.90 9.92
N LEU A 10 6.72 8.38 9.71
CA LEU A 10 7.96 9.03 10.12
C LEU A 10 8.21 10.35 9.36
N GLN A 11 7.86 10.42 8.09
CA GLN A 11 7.95 11.67 7.31
C GLN A 11 6.95 12.72 7.78
N GLN A 12 5.80 12.33 8.32
CA GLN A 12 4.84 13.27 8.92
C GLN A 12 5.28 13.77 10.30
N LEU A 13 6.32 13.18 10.89
CA LEU A 13 6.87 13.69 12.14
C LEU A 13 7.41 15.12 11.97
N LYS A 14 7.88 15.49 10.78
CA LYS A 14 8.29 16.87 10.46
C LYS A 14 7.15 17.88 10.68
N SER A 15 5.93 17.54 10.25
CA SER A 15 4.77 18.42 10.37
C SER A 15 4.19 18.40 11.77
N LEU A 16 4.26 17.27 12.47
CA LEU A 16 3.84 17.16 13.88
C LEU A 16 4.78 17.90 14.85
N LEU A 17 6.09 17.86 14.61
CA LEU A 17 7.09 18.51 15.45
C LEU A 17 7.36 19.97 15.05
N GLY A 18 6.97 20.38 13.84
CA GLY A 18 7.22 21.72 13.31
C GLY A 18 8.64 21.94 12.75
N ILE A 19 9.36 20.87 12.42
CA ILE A 19 10.73 20.93 11.92
C ILE A 19 10.75 21.48 10.49
N THR A 20 11.59 22.47 10.23
CA THR A 20 11.73 23.12 8.93
C THR A 20 12.80 22.47 8.06
N HIS A 21 13.92 22.08 8.67
CA HIS A 21 15.01 21.37 8.00
C HIS A 21 14.81 19.86 8.10
N PHE A 22 14.31 19.24 7.04
CA PHE A 22 14.06 17.79 7.00
C PHE A 22 14.81 17.15 5.83
N THR A 23 15.38 15.96 6.07
CA THR A 23 16.12 15.22 5.04
C THR A 23 15.24 14.88 3.83
N LYS A 24 15.83 14.91 2.63
CA LYS A 24 15.17 14.45 1.40
C LYS A 24 15.21 12.92 1.26
N LYS A 25 16.05 12.24 2.05
CA LYS A 25 16.17 10.77 2.01
C LYS A 25 15.02 10.13 2.78
N MET A 26 14.48 9.03 2.26
CA MET A 26 13.30 8.35 2.82
C MET A 26 13.65 7.13 3.69
N THR A 27 14.93 6.87 3.92
CA THR A 27 15.45 5.80 4.76
C THR A 27 15.19 6.12 6.23
N ILE A 28 14.80 5.09 7.01
CA ILE A 28 14.44 5.26 8.42
C ILE A 28 15.55 5.90 9.26
N VAL A 29 16.80 5.54 8.98
CA VAL A 29 17.97 6.02 9.73
C VAL A 29 18.18 7.52 9.48
N ASP A 30 18.10 7.96 8.22
CA ASP A 30 18.27 9.37 7.88
C ASP A 30 17.11 10.22 8.42
N VAL A 31 15.88 9.69 8.39
CA VAL A 31 14.70 10.37 8.94
C VAL A 31 14.80 10.51 10.45
N LEU A 32 15.11 9.44 11.18
CA LEU A 32 15.26 9.49 12.64
C LEU A 32 16.43 10.38 13.04
N SER A 33 17.58 10.25 12.36
CA SER A 33 18.75 11.12 12.59
C SER A 33 18.40 12.60 12.41
N SER A 34 17.66 12.94 11.36
CA SER A 34 17.19 14.31 11.12
C SER A 34 16.24 14.81 12.22
N VAL A 35 15.36 13.95 12.74
CA VAL A 35 14.44 14.30 13.83
C VAL A 35 15.19 14.58 15.13
N PHE A 36 16.17 13.73 15.48
CA PHE A 36 16.96 13.87 16.71
C PHE A 36 18.03 14.96 16.62
N SER A 37 18.56 15.24 15.43
CA SER A 37 19.54 16.33 15.24
C SER A 37 18.88 17.70 15.33
N ASN A 38 17.59 17.81 14.94
CA ASN A 38 16.85 19.07 14.91
C ASN A 38 15.88 19.23 16.09
N ILE A 39 16.21 18.66 17.27
CA ILE A 39 15.40 18.80 18.50
C ILE A 39 15.19 20.27 18.88
N HIS A 40 16.15 21.15 18.58
CA HIS A 40 16.05 22.57 18.87
C HIS A 40 14.97 23.32 18.07
N GLU A 41 14.51 22.75 16.95
CA GLU A 41 13.41 23.33 16.15
C GLU A 41 12.03 22.88 16.64
N TRP A 42 11.94 22.07 17.69
CA TRP A 42 10.67 21.54 18.16
C TRP A 42 9.81 22.63 18.78
N SER A 43 8.62 22.79 18.23
CA SER A 43 7.62 23.72 18.74
C SER A 43 6.62 22.98 19.62
N TRP A 44 6.55 23.32 20.90
CA TRP A 44 5.62 22.65 21.82
C TRP A 44 4.15 22.87 21.39
N GLN A 45 3.86 24.00 20.75
CA GLN A 45 2.52 24.35 20.26
C GLN A 45 2.08 23.41 19.15
N THR A 46 2.96 23.10 18.18
CA THR A 46 2.65 22.17 17.09
C THR A 46 2.50 20.74 17.62
N ILE A 47 3.32 20.35 18.61
CA ILE A 47 3.23 19.04 19.25
C ILE A 47 1.89 18.86 19.96
N VAL A 48 1.47 19.83 20.79
CA VAL A 48 0.19 19.74 21.52
C VAL A 48 -0.99 19.74 20.55
N MET A 49 -0.97 20.61 19.54
CA MET A 49 -2.02 20.65 18.52
C MET A 49 -2.08 19.33 17.74
N GLY A 50 -0.92 18.81 17.30
CA GLY A 50 -0.81 17.58 16.55
C GLY A 50 -1.24 16.36 17.34
N ALA A 51 -0.80 16.24 18.59
CA ALA A 51 -1.23 15.18 19.50
C ALA A 51 -2.74 15.25 19.75
N GLY A 52 -3.29 16.45 19.98
CA GLY A 52 -4.73 16.66 20.19
C GLY A 52 -5.57 16.19 18.99
N PHE A 53 -5.24 16.62 17.78
CA PHE A 53 -5.95 16.20 16.57
C PHE A 53 -5.72 14.73 16.22
N LEU A 54 -4.51 14.20 16.45
CA LEU A 54 -4.21 12.79 16.24
C LEU A 54 -5.02 11.91 17.18
N ILE A 55 -5.10 12.25 18.47
CA ILE A 55 -5.93 11.54 19.45
C ILE A 55 -7.40 11.62 19.06
N LEU A 56 -7.90 12.81 18.68
CA LEU A 56 -9.28 12.99 18.22
C LEU A 56 -9.60 12.08 17.04
N LEU A 57 -8.74 12.05 16.01
CA LEU A 57 -8.91 11.22 14.82
C LEU A 57 -8.85 9.72 15.14
N LEU A 58 -7.92 9.29 16.02
CA LEU A 58 -7.82 7.90 16.45
C LEU A 58 -9.03 7.48 17.28
N LEU A 59 -9.53 8.32 18.19
CA LEU A 59 -10.73 8.06 18.97
C LEU A 59 -11.97 7.97 18.08
N ALA A 60 -12.13 8.89 17.13
CA ALA A 60 -13.23 8.85 16.16
C ALA A 60 -13.21 7.54 15.35
N ARG A 61 -12.01 7.09 14.95
CA ARG A 61 -11.83 5.82 14.25
C ARG A 61 -12.16 4.62 15.14
N GLN A 62 -11.65 4.56 16.37
CA GLN A 62 -11.95 3.47 17.31
C GLN A 62 -13.43 3.39 17.66
N PHE A 63 -14.08 4.54 17.82
CA PHE A 63 -15.52 4.62 18.09
C PHE A 63 -16.34 4.06 16.93
N SER A 64 -15.99 4.43 15.69
CA SER A 64 -16.61 3.90 14.47
C SER A 64 -16.45 2.38 14.34
N LEU A 65 -15.27 1.85 14.67
CA LEU A 65 -15.01 0.40 14.66
C LEU A 65 -15.86 -0.36 15.71
N LYS A 66 -16.07 0.22 16.90
CA LYS A 66 -16.91 -0.38 17.95
C LYS A 66 -18.41 -0.25 17.67
N LYS A 67 -18.84 0.83 16.99
CA LYS A 67 -20.24 1.14 16.70
C LYS A 67 -20.41 1.46 15.21
N PRO A 68 -20.64 0.45 14.34
CA PRO A 68 -20.71 0.65 12.89
C PRO A 68 -21.83 1.59 12.44
N LYS A 69 -22.86 1.80 13.28
CA LYS A 69 -23.94 2.78 13.04
C LYS A 69 -23.42 4.23 12.93
N TYR A 70 -22.27 4.54 13.54
CA TYR A 70 -21.65 5.87 13.54
C TYR A 70 -20.48 5.99 12.57
N PHE A 71 -20.46 5.20 11.49
CA PHE A 71 -19.41 5.26 10.46
C PHE A 71 -19.14 6.68 9.94
N TRP A 72 -20.21 7.48 9.79
CA TRP A 72 -20.15 8.89 9.37
C TRP A 72 -19.23 9.76 10.23
N VAL A 73 -19.09 9.45 11.53
CA VAL A 73 -18.19 10.17 12.44
C VAL A 73 -16.75 9.99 12.01
N SER A 74 -16.32 8.76 11.69
CA SER A 74 -14.96 8.51 11.23
C SER A 74 -14.71 9.00 9.79
N ALA A 75 -15.73 9.00 8.94
CA ALA A 75 -15.61 9.52 7.58
C ALA A 75 -15.53 11.06 7.54
N GLY A 76 -16.28 11.73 8.42
CA GLY A 76 -16.31 13.19 8.56
C GLY A 76 -15.19 13.75 9.43
N ALA A 77 -14.55 12.95 10.29
CA ALA A 77 -13.53 13.42 11.22
C ALA A 77 -12.35 14.14 10.55
N PRO A 78 -11.75 13.69 9.43
CA PRO A 78 -10.69 14.44 8.76
C PRO A 78 -11.15 15.83 8.30
N LEU A 79 -12.36 15.92 7.77
CA LEU A 79 -12.93 17.17 7.26
C LEU A 79 -13.25 18.14 8.41
N LEU A 80 -13.83 17.61 9.50
CA LEU A 80 -14.07 18.38 10.73
C LEU A 80 -12.77 18.86 11.37
N SER A 81 -11.73 18.03 11.40
CA SER A 81 -10.39 18.41 11.89
C SER A 81 -9.80 19.56 11.08
N VAL A 82 -9.94 19.55 9.75
CA VAL A 82 -9.52 20.67 8.90
C VAL A 82 -10.32 21.93 9.25
N ILE A 83 -11.65 21.87 9.25
CA ILE A 83 -12.51 23.04 9.54
C ILE A 83 -12.20 23.63 10.93
N THR A 84 -12.17 22.79 11.96
CA THR A 84 -11.91 23.22 13.34
C THR A 84 -10.50 23.79 13.51
N SER A 85 -9.50 23.16 12.90
CA SER A 85 -8.13 23.66 12.96
C SER A 85 -7.96 25.00 12.27
N THR A 86 -8.56 25.18 11.09
CA THR A 86 -8.57 26.46 10.36
C THR A 86 -9.28 27.54 11.16
N ALA A 87 -10.43 27.22 11.79
CA ALA A 87 -11.17 28.17 12.63
C ALA A 87 -10.37 28.59 13.89
N ILE A 88 -9.74 27.62 14.57
CA ILE A 88 -8.88 27.87 15.74
C ILE A 88 -7.71 28.77 15.34
N LEU A 89 -7.03 28.46 14.24
CA LEU A 89 -5.86 29.23 13.80
C LEU A 89 -6.24 30.64 13.31
N PHE A 90 -7.41 30.77 12.70
CA PHE A 90 -7.98 32.07 12.33
C PHE A 90 -8.31 32.91 13.58
N ALA A 91 -8.88 32.32 14.63
CA ALA A 91 -9.20 33.01 15.89
C ALA A 91 -7.94 33.42 16.68
N ILE A 92 -6.85 32.66 16.59
CA ILE A 92 -5.58 32.90 17.30
C ILE A 92 -4.63 33.82 16.48
N ARG A 93 -5.09 34.36 15.34
CA ARG A 93 -4.30 35.21 14.43
C ARG A 93 -3.44 36.23 15.16
N GLY A 94 -2.13 36.17 14.91
CA GLY A 94 -1.14 37.15 15.39
C GLY A 94 -0.36 36.76 16.65
N LYS A 95 -0.72 35.68 17.38
CA LYS A 95 -0.05 35.33 18.65
C LYS A 95 1.07 34.28 18.56
N HIS A 96 1.08 33.42 17.53
CA HIS A 96 2.05 32.32 17.43
C HIS A 96 2.53 32.07 15.99
N PRO A 97 3.65 32.69 15.55
CA PRO A 97 4.23 32.46 14.22
C PRO A 97 4.87 31.07 14.05
N ALA A 98 4.93 30.25 15.11
CA ALA A 98 5.59 28.95 15.11
C ALA A 98 4.80 27.83 14.39
N ILE A 99 3.55 28.07 13.98
CA ILE A 99 2.72 27.05 13.31
C ILE A 99 2.77 27.29 11.79
N LEU A 100 3.38 26.34 11.08
CA LEU A 100 3.45 26.34 9.62
C LEU A 100 2.05 26.12 9.02
N VAL A 101 1.61 27.08 8.20
CA VAL A 101 0.37 27.03 7.42
C VAL A 101 0.67 26.78 5.95
N ILE A 102 -0.32 26.24 5.22
CA ILE A 102 -0.17 25.91 3.79
C ILE A 102 0.20 27.15 2.95
N GLY A 103 -0.35 28.32 3.28
CA GLY A 103 -0.13 29.53 2.50
C GLY A 103 -1.06 29.64 1.29
N LYS A 104 -0.73 30.54 0.37
CA LYS A 104 -1.55 30.82 -0.81
C LYS A 104 -1.45 29.67 -1.82
N LEU A 105 -2.57 28.99 -2.03
CA LEU A 105 -2.70 27.95 -3.07
C LEU A 105 -3.15 28.58 -4.39
N PRO A 106 -2.71 28.07 -5.55
CA PRO A 106 -3.27 28.45 -6.83
C PRO A 106 -4.75 28.02 -6.91
N GLU A 107 -5.61 28.97 -7.26
CA GLU A 107 -7.05 28.74 -7.39
C GLU A 107 -7.40 28.23 -8.79
N GLY A 108 -8.39 27.34 -8.87
CA GLY A 108 -8.91 26.83 -10.13
C GLY A 108 -8.19 25.59 -10.68
N VAL A 109 -8.42 25.32 -11.96
CA VAL A 109 -7.92 24.13 -12.66
C VAL A 109 -6.65 24.50 -13.41
N ASN A 110 -5.63 23.63 -13.34
CA ASN A 110 -4.41 23.82 -14.11
C ASN A 110 -4.71 23.85 -15.62
N PRO A 111 -4.04 24.74 -16.38
CA PRO A 111 -4.20 24.75 -17.83
C PRO A 111 -3.69 23.44 -18.46
N PRO A 112 -4.19 23.05 -19.64
CA PRO A 112 -3.71 21.86 -20.35
C PRO A 112 -2.20 21.90 -20.56
N SER A 113 -1.50 20.85 -20.13
CA SER A 113 -0.05 20.73 -20.12
C SER A 113 0.51 19.96 -21.32
N VAL A 114 -0.30 19.73 -22.36
CA VAL A 114 0.11 18.99 -23.58
C VAL A 114 1.38 19.57 -24.19
N LYS A 115 1.54 20.89 -24.16
CA LYS A 115 2.72 21.60 -24.71
C LYS A 115 3.98 21.49 -23.84
N MET A 116 3.86 20.98 -22.62
CA MET A 116 4.98 20.80 -21.66
C MET A 116 5.56 19.38 -21.68
N LEU A 117 5.16 18.56 -22.66
CA LEU A 117 5.71 17.21 -22.85
C LEU A 117 7.02 17.31 -23.63
N TYR A 118 8.13 17.35 -22.90
CA TYR A 118 9.48 17.36 -23.47
C TYR A 118 9.98 15.93 -23.65
N PHE A 119 10.29 15.56 -24.89
CA PHE A 119 10.88 14.26 -25.25
C PHE A 119 12.39 14.37 -25.50
N GLU A 120 13.07 15.22 -24.73
CA GLU A 120 14.53 15.41 -24.86
C GLU A 120 15.30 14.22 -24.27
N ALA A 121 16.36 13.80 -24.97
CA ALA A 121 17.14 12.61 -24.65
C ALA A 121 17.74 12.61 -23.23
N THR A 122 18.07 13.80 -22.69
CA THR A 122 18.73 13.97 -21.39
C THR A 122 17.89 13.47 -20.21
N HIS A 123 16.57 13.60 -20.28
CA HIS A 123 15.66 13.20 -19.20
C HIS A 123 14.80 11.98 -19.53
N LEU A 124 14.75 11.60 -20.81
CA LEU A 124 13.94 10.47 -21.29
C LEU A 124 14.31 9.15 -20.61
N GLY A 125 15.61 8.85 -20.47
CA GLY A 125 16.06 7.61 -19.82
C GLY A 125 15.62 7.50 -18.36
N LEU A 126 15.73 8.60 -17.60
CA LEU A 126 15.27 8.65 -16.21
C LEU A 126 13.74 8.55 -16.13
N ALA A 127 13.01 9.24 -17.00
CA ALA A 127 11.55 9.24 -17.05
C ALA A 127 10.97 7.86 -17.41
N ILE A 128 11.59 7.14 -18.36
CA ILE A 128 11.17 5.78 -18.71
C ILE A 128 11.40 4.85 -17.51
N LYS A 129 12.58 4.93 -16.87
CA LYS A 129 12.89 4.10 -15.70
C LYS A 129 11.88 4.35 -14.56
N THR A 130 11.64 5.61 -14.20
CA THR A 130 10.69 5.95 -13.14
C THR A 130 9.26 5.62 -13.52
N GLY A 131 8.86 5.83 -14.79
CA GLY A 131 7.55 5.49 -15.32
C GLY A 131 7.23 4.00 -15.24
N ILE A 132 8.17 3.12 -15.60
CA ILE A 132 8.01 1.66 -15.47
C ILE A 132 7.82 1.28 -14.01
N ILE A 133 8.66 1.80 -13.10
CA ILE A 133 8.59 1.50 -11.68
C ILE A 133 7.24 1.96 -11.10
N VAL A 134 6.89 3.23 -11.30
CA VAL A 134 5.62 3.81 -10.81
C VAL A 134 4.41 3.10 -11.42
N GLY A 135 4.48 2.71 -12.69
CA GLY A 135 3.44 1.93 -13.37
C GLY A 135 3.22 0.57 -12.71
N ILE A 136 4.28 -0.19 -12.47
CA ILE A 136 4.19 -1.50 -11.79
C ILE A 136 3.62 -1.34 -10.37
N LEU A 137 4.10 -0.34 -9.62
CA LEU A 137 3.58 -0.07 -8.27
C LEU A 137 2.09 0.31 -8.30
N SER A 138 1.70 1.22 -9.19
CA SER A 138 0.32 1.68 -9.32
C SER A 138 -0.64 0.55 -9.72
N LEU A 139 -0.23 -0.30 -10.66
CA LEU A 139 -1.01 -1.48 -11.05
C LEU A 139 -1.14 -2.48 -9.91
N THR A 140 -0.04 -2.76 -9.22
CA THR A 140 -0.03 -3.71 -8.10
C THR A 140 -0.93 -3.24 -6.96
N GLU A 141 -0.87 -1.95 -6.62
CA GLU A 141 -1.73 -1.35 -5.59
C GLU A 141 -3.20 -1.39 -6.00
N SER A 142 -3.55 -0.95 -7.22
CA SER A 142 -4.94 -0.92 -7.67
C SER A 142 -5.54 -2.33 -7.76
N ILE A 143 -4.79 -3.31 -8.29
CA ILE A 143 -5.25 -4.71 -8.36
C ILE A 143 -5.43 -5.29 -6.96
N ALA A 144 -4.52 -4.99 -6.01
CA ALA A 144 -4.65 -5.45 -4.63
C ALA A 144 -5.92 -4.89 -3.97
N VAL A 145 -6.18 -3.59 -4.12
CA VAL A 145 -7.39 -2.93 -3.63
C VAL A 145 -8.62 -3.53 -4.31
N GLY A 146 -8.63 -3.60 -5.64
CA GLY A 146 -9.72 -4.14 -6.45
C GLY A 146 -10.09 -5.57 -6.06
N ARG A 147 -9.10 -6.47 -5.92
CA ARG A 147 -9.33 -7.87 -5.51
C ARG A 147 -9.89 -7.97 -4.09
N THR A 148 -9.44 -7.11 -3.18
CA THR A 148 -9.93 -7.10 -1.79
C THR A 148 -11.43 -6.78 -1.75
N PHE A 149 -11.87 -5.72 -2.44
CA PHE A 149 -13.29 -5.36 -2.49
C PHE A 149 -14.13 -6.31 -3.36
N ALA A 150 -13.54 -6.91 -4.38
CA ALA A 150 -14.17 -7.94 -5.20
C ALA A 150 -14.48 -9.21 -4.41
N ALA A 151 -13.55 -9.64 -3.54
CA ALA A 151 -13.78 -10.75 -2.62
C ALA A 151 -14.93 -10.45 -1.64
N ILE A 152 -15.00 -9.23 -1.11
CA ILE A 152 -16.07 -8.80 -0.18
C ILE A 152 -17.44 -8.79 -0.88
N ARG A 153 -17.52 -8.25 -2.09
CA ARG A 153 -18.76 -8.13 -2.88
C ARG A 153 -19.07 -9.36 -3.76
N LYS A 154 -18.20 -10.37 -3.75
CA LYS A 154 -18.31 -11.60 -4.56
C LYS A 154 -18.44 -11.37 -6.07
N TYR A 155 -17.73 -10.37 -6.62
CA TYR A 155 -17.59 -10.20 -8.07
C TYR A 155 -16.16 -10.54 -8.52
N LYS A 156 -15.96 -10.69 -9.84
CA LYS A 156 -14.64 -10.94 -10.42
C LYS A 156 -14.07 -9.64 -10.98
N VAL A 157 -12.80 -9.37 -10.67
CA VAL A 157 -12.02 -8.29 -11.27
C VAL A 157 -11.16 -8.86 -12.38
N ASP A 158 -11.24 -8.25 -13.55
CA ASP A 158 -10.39 -8.55 -14.69
C ASP A 158 -9.14 -7.65 -14.65
N GLY A 159 -7.98 -8.26 -14.42
CA GLY A 159 -6.72 -7.53 -14.31
C GLY A 159 -6.29 -6.83 -15.60
N ASN A 160 -6.65 -7.37 -16.77
CA ASN A 160 -6.30 -6.75 -18.05
C ASN A 160 -7.10 -5.46 -18.26
N LYS A 161 -8.39 -5.47 -17.91
CA LYS A 161 -9.24 -4.27 -17.98
C LYS A 161 -8.78 -3.21 -16.99
N GLU A 162 -8.40 -3.62 -15.78
CA GLU A 162 -7.85 -2.71 -14.77
C GLU A 162 -6.54 -2.06 -15.25
N MET A 163 -5.66 -2.83 -15.90
CA MET A 163 -4.43 -2.31 -16.47
C MET A 163 -4.67 -1.26 -17.56
N ILE A 164 -5.59 -1.52 -18.48
CA ILE A 164 -5.98 -0.56 -19.52
C ILE A 164 -6.58 0.71 -18.90
N ALA A 165 -7.45 0.56 -17.90
CA ALA A 165 -8.09 1.70 -17.23
C ALA A 165 -7.08 2.61 -16.52
N ILE A 166 -6.13 2.03 -15.77
CA ILE A 166 -5.09 2.79 -15.07
C ILE A 166 -4.12 3.44 -16.05
N GLY A 167 -3.76 2.73 -17.13
CA GLY A 167 -2.92 3.27 -18.20
C GLY A 167 -3.58 4.49 -18.86
N LEU A 168 -4.83 4.34 -19.30
CA LEU A 168 -5.58 5.43 -19.94
C LEU A 168 -5.78 6.62 -19.00
N MET A 169 -6.11 6.37 -17.72
CA MET A 169 -6.23 7.42 -16.70
C MET A 169 -4.95 8.24 -16.55
N ASN A 170 -3.78 7.58 -16.52
CA ASN A 170 -2.50 8.28 -16.36
C ASN A 170 -2.05 8.97 -17.66
N VAL A 171 -2.35 8.42 -18.83
CA VAL A 171 -2.09 9.07 -20.13
C VAL A 171 -2.93 10.34 -20.27
N ILE A 172 -4.21 10.30 -19.90
CA ILE A 172 -5.05 11.50 -19.91
C ILE A 172 -4.58 12.47 -18.81
N GLY A 173 -4.24 11.95 -17.63
CA GLY A 173 -3.75 12.76 -16.51
C GLY A 173 -2.48 13.54 -16.82
N SER A 174 -1.55 12.98 -17.59
CA SER A 174 -0.30 13.65 -17.95
C SER A 174 -0.51 14.91 -18.80
N THR A 175 -1.63 14.99 -19.53
CA THR A 175 -2.01 16.17 -20.33
C THR A 175 -2.65 17.30 -19.51
N THR A 176 -2.92 17.08 -18.22
CA THR A 176 -3.60 18.03 -17.32
C THR A 176 -2.77 18.38 -16.08
N SER A 177 -1.44 18.21 -16.15
CA SER A 177 -0.51 18.38 -15.02
C SER A 177 -0.86 17.51 -13.80
N CYS A 178 -1.49 16.35 -14.02
CA CYS A 178 -1.81 15.42 -12.94
C CYS A 178 -0.58 14.60 -12.56
N PHE A 179 -0.39 14.37 -11.25
CA PHE A 179 0.58 13.40 -10.77
C PHE A 179 0.10 11.96 -11.06
N ALA A 180 1.03 10.99 -11.06
CA ALA A 180 0.68 9.59 -11.28
C ALA A 180 -0.38 9.12 -10.27
N SER A 181 -1.51 8.64 -10.79
CA SER A 181 -2.67 8.25 -10.02
C SER A 181 -2.81 6.73 -9.95
N THR A 182 -3.32 6.25 -8.81
CA THR A 182 -3.51 4.83 -8.50
C THR A 182 -4.78 4.60 -7.66
N GLY A 183 -5.17 3.34 -7.49
CA GLY A 183 -6.27 2.91 -6.65
C GLY A 183 -5.99 3.19 -5.17
N SER A 184 -6.89 3.92 -4.50
CA SER A 184 -6.70 4.32 -3.11
C SER A 184 -7.50 3.43 -2.15
N PHE A 185 -6.82 2.65 -1.31
CA PHE A 185 -7.49 1.78 -0.33
C PHE A 185 -8.43 2.56 0.60
N SER A 186 -7.94 3.68 1.16
CA SER A 186 -8.70 4.49 2.13
C SER A 186 -9.98 5.08 1.52
N ARG A 187 -9.88 5.72 0.34
CA ARG A 187 -11.04 6.33 -0.34
C ARG A 187 -12.05 5.29 -0.79
N THR A 188 -11.59 4.16 -1.34
CA THR A 188 -12.47 3.07 -1.77
C THR A 188 -13.16 2.41 -0.58
N ALA A 189 -12.48 2.25 0.56
CA ALA A 189 -13.08 1.74 1.79
C ALA A 189 -14.21 2.65 2.29
N VAL A 190 -13.98 3.97 2.31
CA VAL A 190 -15.02 4.93 2.71
C VAL A 190 -16.20 4.89 1.75
N ASN A 191 -15.95 4.89 0.44
CA ASN A 191 -16.99 4.82 -0.58
C ASN A 191 -17.82 3.52 -0.47
N HIS A 192 -17.15 2.39 -0.23
CA HIS A 192 -17.79 1.10 -0.02
C HIS A 192 -18.68 1.09 1.23
N ASN A 193 -18.16 1.61 2.35
CA ASN A 193 -18.88 1.66 3.62
C ASN A 193 -20.04 2.67 3.61
N ALA A 194 -19.92 3.74 2.80
CA ALA A 194 -21.02 4.66 2.52
C ALA A 194 -22.15 4.03 1.67
N GLY A 195 -21.96 2.79 1.19
CA GLY A 195 -22.98 2.03 0.47
C GLY A 195 -23.01 2.29 -1.04
N ALA A 196 -21.95 2.87 -1.62
CA ALA A 196 -21.87 3.08 -3.07
C ALA A 196 -21.92 1.75 -3.84
N LYS A 197 -22.75 1.71 -4.88
CA LYS A 197 -22.98 0.52 -5.73
C LYS A 197 -22.50 0.69 -7.17
N THR A 198 -22.37 1.93 -7.65
CA THR A 198 -22.05 2.24 -9.05
C THR A 198 -20.85 3.19 -9.13
N ALA A 199 -20.20 3.21 -10.30
CA ALA A 199 -19.09 4.13 -10.59
C ALA A 199 -19.51 5.61 -10.58
N MET A 200 -20.82 5.90 -10.57
CA MET A 200 -21.35 7.27 -10.47
C MET A 200 -20.85 7.98 -9.21
N SER A 201 -20.57 7.25 -8.12
CA SER A 201 -19.97 7.84 -6.92
C SER A 201 -18.63 8.54 -7.22
N ASN A 202 -17.80 7.96 -8.10
CA ASN A 202 -16.52 8.56 -8.46
C ASN A 202 -16.70 9.85 -9.28
N ILE A 203 -17.76 9.95 -10.08
CA ILE A 203 -18.11 11.18 -10.83
C ILE A 203 -18.58 12.26 -9.86
N VAL A 204 -19.42 11.93 -8.88
CA VAL A 204 -19.84 12.89 -7.85
C VAL A 204 -18.63 13.37 -7.04
N MET A 205 -17.71 12.47 -6.70
CA MET A 205 -16.47 12.82 -6.01
C MET A 205 -15.57 13.75 -6.85
N SER A 206 -15.44 13.53 -8.17
CA SER A 206 -14.62 14.40 -9.02
C SER A 206 -15.24 15.79 -9.18
N VAL A 207 -16.57 15.88 -9.29
CA VAL A 207 -17.29 17.18 -9.29
C VAL A 207 -17.10 17.90 -7.96
N ALA A 208 -17.20 17.19 -6.83
CA ALA A 208 -16.95 17.79 -5.51
C ALA A 208 -15.51 18.33 -5.41
N VAL A 209 -14.51 17.59 -5.89
CA VAL A 209 -13.12 18.08 -5.95
C VAL A 209 -13.02 19.32 -6.85
N LEU A 210 -13.65 19.33 -8.02
CA LEU A 210 -13.66 20.49 -8.91
C LEU A 210 -14.25 21.74 -8.23
N VAL A 211 -15.37 21.60 -7.53
CA VAL A 211 -15.97 22.69 -6.73
C VAL A 211 -15.02 23.17 -5.64
N THR A 212 -14.32 22.25 -4.97
CA THR A 212 -13.35 22.65 -3.93
C THR A 212 -12.18 23.45 -4.50
N LEU A 213 -11.69 23.10 -5.69
CA LEU A 213 -10.59 23.80 -6.37
C LEU A 213 -10.99 25.22 -6.82
N LEU A 214 -12.24 25.40 -7.26
CA LEU A 214 -12.73 26.67 -7.77
C LEU A 214 -13.16 27.64 -6.67
N PHE A 215 -13.77 27.15 -5.59
CA PHE A 215 -14.43 28.02 -4.60
C PHE A 215 -13.86 27.91 -3.18
N LEU A 216 -13.35 26.75 -2.78
CA LEU A 216 -12.95 26.49 -1.37
C LEU A 216 -11.44 26.61 -1.14
N MET A 217 -10.63 26.76 -2.20
CA MET A 217 -9.17 26.97 -2.08
C MET A 217 -8.77 28.12 -1.14
N PRO A 218 -9.41 29.31 -1.19
CA PRO A 218 -9.09 30.40 -0.25
C PRO A 218 -9.31 30.03 1.22
N LEU A 219 -10.27 29.14 1.50
CA LEU A 219 -10.59 28.69 2.85
C LEU A 219 -9.50 27.79 3.43
N LEU A 220 -8.74 27.10 2.57
CA LEU A 220 -7.67 26.20 2.99
C LEU A 220 -6.37 26.91 3.35
N HIS A 221 -6.23 28.20 3.05
CA HIS A 221 -5.01 28.99 3.29
C HIS A 221 -4.52 28.89 4.74
N TYR A 222 -5.41 28.99 5.73
CA TYR A 222 -5.05 28.97 7.15
C TYR A 222 -4.97 27.56 7.75
N THR A 223 -5.02 26.51 6.92
CA THR A 223 -4.95 25.15 7.44
C THR A 223 -3.52 24.86 7.90
N PRO A 224 -3.32 24.39 9.15
CA PRO A 224 -1.98 24.05 9.66
C PRO A 224 -1.48 22.73 9.07
N HIS A 225 -0.20 22.69 8.70
CA HIS A 225 0.46 21.45 8.23
C HIS A 225 0.38 20.30 9.23
N VAL A 226 0.35 20.62 10.52
CA VAL A 226 0.26 19.67 11.64
C VAL A 226 -0.97 18.76 11.50
N VAL A 227 -2.12 19.32 11.13
CA VAL A 227 -3.38 18.56 11.03
C VAL A 227 -3.39 17.66 9.80
N LEU A 228 -2.80 18.12 8.69
CA LEU A 228 -2.59 17.26 7.52
C LEU A 228 -1.69 16.06 7.87
N GLY A 229 -0.62 16.30 8.64
CA GLY A 229 0.25 15.25 9.16
C GLY A 229 -0.51 14.22 10.00
N ALA A 230 -1.33 14.69 10.95
CA ALA A 230 -2.17 13.82 11.78
C ALA A 230 -3.17 13.00 10.95
N ILE A 231 -3.80 13.59 9.93
CA ILE A 231 -4.71 12.89 9.01
C ILE A 231 -3.97 11.78 8.25
N ILE A 232 -2.76 12.06 7.75
CA ILE A 232 -1.96 11.09 7.02
C ILE A 232 -1.55 9.93 7.95
N VAL A 233 -1.04 10.21 9.15
CA VAL A 233 -0.65 9.18 10.13
C VAL A 233 -1.83 8.28 10.49
N THR A 234 -2.99 8.88 10.78
CA THR A 234 -4.20 8.11 11.12
C THR A 234 -4.77 7.31 9.95
N ALA A 235 -4.53 7.72 8.70
CA ALA A 235 -4.90 6.94 7.52
C ALA A 235 -3.99 5.72 7.33
N VAL A 236 -2.66 5.89 7.44
CA VAL A 236 -1.70 4.81 7.13
C VAL A 236 -1.56 3.78 8.25
N ILE A 237 -1.91 4.10 9.50
CA ILE A 237 -1.87 3.14 10.61
C ILE A 237 -2.76 1.91 10.37
N GLY A 238 -3.76 2.04 9.48
CA GLY A 238 -4.61 0.92 9.07
C GLY A 238 -3.95 -0.10 8.13
N PHE A 239 -2.78 0.22 7.56
CA PHE A 239 -2.07 -0.68 6.65
C PHE A 239 -1.17 -1.69 7.37
N VAL A 240 -1.02 -1.58 8.69
CA VAL A 240 -0.23 -2.50 9.50
C VAL A 240 -1.16 -3.51 10.15
N ASP A 241 -1.23 -4.71 9.58
CA ASP A 241 -2.04 -5.82 10.08
C ASP A 241 -1.14 -6.91 10.70
N ILE A 242 -0.90 -6.77 12.01
CA ILE A 242 -0.10 -7.72 12.80
C ILE A 242 -0.75 -9.11 12.87
N PRO A 243 -2.09 -9.24 13.09
CA PRO A 243 -2.77 -10.53 13.02
C PRO A 243 -2.55 -11.29 11.70
N ALA A 244 -2.59 -10.60 10.55
CA ALA A 244 -2.34 -11.20 9.25
C ALA A 244 -0.88 -11.72 9.14
N ALA A 245 0.10 -10.91 9.58
CA ALA A 245 1.50 -11.32 9.62
C ALA A 245 1.72 -12.59 10.46
N TYR A 246 1.07 -12.68 11.63
CA TYR A 246 1.13 -13.86 12.49
C TYR A 246 0.46 -15.10 11.86
N ARG A 247 -0.63 -14.90 11.13
CA ARG A 247 -1.29 -16.00 10.39
C ARG A 247 -0.37 -16.55 9.28
N ILE A 248 0.33 -15.67 8.55
CA ILE A 248 1.31 -16.09 7.53
C ILE A 248 2.41 -16.93 8.18
N TRP A 249 2.96 -16.48 9.32
CA TRP A 249 3.97 -17.24 10.07
C TRP A 249 3.51 -18.66 10.45
N LYS A 250 2.24 -18.82 10.84
CA LYS A 250 1.67 -20.14 11.18
C LYS A 250 1.48 -21.06 9.98
N ILE A 251 1.22 -20.49 8.79
CA ILE A 251 0.93 -21.26 7.57
C ILE A 251 2.23 -21.62 6.86
N ASP A 252 3.06 -20.61 6.53
CA ASP A 252 4.30 -20.80 5.80
C ASP A 252 5.39 -19.83 6.26
N LYS A 253 6.46 -20.42 6.82
CA LYS A 253 7.63 -19.68 7.30
C LYS A 253 8.39 -18.99 6.17
N PHE A 254 8.41 -19.54 4.96
CA PHE A 254 9.11 -18.95 3.83
C PHE A 254 8.37 -17.72 3.30
N ASP A 255 7.04 -17.78 3.19
CA ASP A 255 6.25 -16.58 2.81
C ASP A 255 6.34 -15.49 3.86
N PHE A 256 6.49 -15.84 5.13
CA PHE A 256 6.80 -14.87 6.17
C PHE A 256 8.18 -14.20 5.96
N VAL A 257 9.21 -14.95 5.55
CA VAL A 257 10.52 -14.37 5.20
C VAL A 257 10.42 -13.44 4.00
N VAL A 258 9.67 -13.80 2.96
CA VAL A 258 9.39 -12.93 1.81
C VAL A 258 8.71 -11.62 2.26
N MET A 259 7.74 -11.72 3.16
CA MET A 259 7.07 -10.55 3.73
C MET A 259 8.01 -9.68 4.56
N LEU A 260 8.87 -10.28 5.41
CA LEU A 260 9.84 -9.54 6.21
C LEU A 260 10.90 -8.84 5.36
N THR A 261 11.41 -9.52 4.34
CA THR A 261 12.37 -8.93 3.39
C THR A 261 11.75 -7.76 2.63
N ALA A 262 10.48 -7.86 2.23
CA ALA A 262 9.74 -6.72 1.66
C ALA A 262 9.62 -5.57 2.68
N PHE A 263 9.25 -5.86 3.92
CA PHE A 263 9.04 -4.86 4.98
C PHE A 263 10.34 -4.11 5.31
N PHE A 264 11.41 -4.84 5.60
CA PHE A 264 12.71 -4.26 5.96
C PHE A 264 13.41 -3.64 4.75
N GLY A 265 13.30 -4.25 3.55
CA GLY A 265 13.86 -3.69 2.33
C GLY A 265 13.28 -2.31 2.00
N VAL A 266 11.97 -2.14 2.20
CA VAL A 266 11.31 -0.83 2.02
C VAL A 266 11.82 0.19 3.04
N ILE A 267 11.92 -0.19 4.32
CA ILE A 267 12.29 0.68 5.44
C ILE A 267 13.75 1.16 5.40
N PHE A 268 14.67 0.26 5.05
CA PHE A 268 16.11 0.52 5.14
C PHE A 268 16.75 0.96 3.81
N ILE A 269 16.17 0.58 2.67
CA ILE A 269 16.76 0.84 1.35
C ILE A 269 15.89 1.81 0.57
N SER A 270 14.83 1.30 -0.05
CA SER A 270 13.82 2.09 -0.75
C SER A 270 12.62 1.20 -1.09
N VAL A 271 11.50 1.83 -1.44
CA VAL A 271 10.30 1.11 -1.87
C VAL A 271 10.59 0.24 -3.11
N GLU A 272 11.38 0.76 -4.05
CA GLU A 272 11.71 0.08 -5.31
C GLU A 272 12.53 -1.19 -5.07
N TYR A 273 13.61 -1.09 -4.29
CA TYR A 273 14.49 -2.21 -4.00
C TYR A 273 13.83 -3.23 -3.08
N GLY A 274 13.05 -2.80 -2.09
CA GLY A 274 12.31 -3.70 -1.20
C GLY A 274 11.30 -4.56 -1.95
N LEU A 275 10.59 -3.97 -2.93
CA LEU A 275 9.69 -4.72 -3.80
C LEU A 275 10.44 -5.70 -4.71
N ALA A 276 11.53 -5.26 -5.34
CA ALA A 276 12.33 -6.11 -6.23
C ALA A 276 12.89 -7.34 -5.50
N LEU A 277 13.40 -7.17 -4.28
CA LEU A 277 13.89 -8.28 -3.45
C LEU A 277 12.78 -9.28 -3.11
N ALA A 278 11.60 -8.79 -2.73
CA ALA A 278 10.47 -9.65 -2.37
C ALA A 278 9.97 -10.46 -3.57
N VAL A 279 9.86 -9.83 -4.74
CA VAL A 279 9.48 -10.50 -6.00
C VAL A 279 10.55 -11.51 -6.40
N GLY A 280 11.82 -11.14 -6.33
CA GLY A 280 12.95 -12.04 -6.63
C GLY A 280 12.94 -13.28 -5.74
N LEU A 281 12.74 -13.12 -4.42
CA LEU A 281 12.63 -14.26 -3.49
C LEU A 281 11.40 -15.12 -3.74
N SER A 282 10.27 -14.51 -4.13
CA SER A 282 9.05 -15.25 -4.50
C SER A 282 9.27 -16.11 -5.76
N ILE A 283 9.92 -15.54 -6.78
CA ILE A 283 10.27 -16.28 -8.01
C ILE A 283 11.26 -17.39 -7.69
N LEU A 284 12.29 -17.11 -6.89
CA LEU A 284 13.26 -18.10 -6.46
C LEU A 284 12.59 -19.28 -5.74
N ARG A 285 11.63 -19.02 -4.85
CA ARG A 285 10.84 -20.05 -4.17
C ARG A 285 10.11 -20.95 -5.16
N ILE A 286 9.42 -20.35 -6.14
CA ILE A 286 8.69 -21.08 -7.18
C ILE A 286 9.67 -21.95 -7.97
N LEU A 287 10.82 -21.41 -8.36
CA LEU A 287 11.86 -22.18 -9.06
C LEU A 287 12.40 -23.34 -8.22
N LEU A 288 12.64 -23.13 -6.92
CA LEU A 288 13.06 -24.20 -6.00
C LEU A 288 12.00 -25.31 -5.88
N GLN A 289 10.71 -24.94 -5.83
CA GLN A 289 9.62 -25.91 -5.78
C GLN A 289 9.47 -26.70 -7.09
N ILE A 290 9.71 -26.06 -8.24
CA ILE A 290 9.67 -26.70 -9.55
C ILE A 290 10.86 -27.64 -9.77
N THR A 291 12.06 -27.22 -9.34
CA THR A 291 13.32 -27.98 -9.50
C THR A 291 13.42 -29.19 -8.58
N ARG A 292 12.80 -29.14 -7.39
CA ARG A 292 12.77 -30.25 -6.43
C ARG A 292 11.33 -30.72 -6.16
N PRO A 293 10.69 -31.36 -7.16
CA PRO A 293 9.35 -31.87 -6.99
C PRO A 293 9.32 -32.99 -5.94
N LYS A 294 8.21 -33.09 -5.19
CA LYS A 294 8.01 -34.20 -4.27
C LYS A 294 7.79 -35.48 -5.06
N THR A 295 8.61 -36.48 -4.79
CA THR A 295 8.43 -37.84 -5.27
C THR A 295 7.86 -38.69 -4.15
N VAL A 296 6.71 -39.32 -4.40
CA VAL A 296 5.97 -40.08 -3.41
C VAL A 296 5.92 -41.55 -3.83
N MET A 297 6.27 -42.45 -2.92
CA MET A 297 6.13 -43.89 -3.13
C MET A 297 4.70 -44.32 -2.85
N LEU A 298 4.06 -44.92 -3.85
CA LEU A 298 2.69 -45.39 -3.76
C LEU A 298 2.66 -46.87 -3.36
N GLY A 299 1.73 -47.20 -2.46
CA GLY A 299 1.37 -48.57 -2.07
C GLY A 299 -0.10 -48.85 -2.36
N ASN A 300 -0.44 -50.13 -2.49
CA ASN A 300 -1.82 -50.57 -2.70
C ASN A 300 -2.52 -50.78 -1.35
N ILE A 301 -3.77 -50.33 -1.24
CA ILE A 301 -4.61 -50.64 -0.06
C ILE A 301 -5.29 -51.99 -0.30
N PRO A 302 -5.06 -53.00 0.57
CA PRO A 302 -5.60 -54.35 0.41
C PRO A 302 -7.13 -54.35 0.20
N GLY A 303 -7.61 -55.11 -0.79
CA GLY A 303 -9.03 -55.20 -1.12
C GLY A 303 -9.57 -54.05 -1.99
N THR A 304 -8.75 -53.08 -2.38
CA THR A 304 -9.14 -51.99 -3.30
C THR A 304 -8.19 -51.88 -4.48
N ARG A 305 -8.55 -51.06 -5.48
CA ARG A 305 -7.69 -50.67 -6.62
C ARG A 305 -6.99 -49.31 -6.40
N LEU A 306 -6.91 -48.86 -5.15
CA LEU A 306 -6.42 -47.52 -4.81
C LEU A 306 -4.95 -47.55 -4.42
N TYR A 307 -4.17 -46.70 -5.09
CA TYR A 307 -2.77 -46.46 -4.78
C TYR A 307 -2.63 -45.16 -3.99
N ARG A 308 -2.01 -45.24 -2.80
CA ARG A 308 -1.83 -44.11 -1.88
C ARG A 308 -0.42 -44.07 -1.32
N ASP A 309 -0.04 -42.90 -0.82
CA ASP A 309 1.27 -42.67 -0.20
C ASP A 309 1.47 -43.61 1.01
N LEU A 310 2.57 -44.38 0.97
CA LEU A 310 2.99 -45.29 2.03
C LEU A 310 3.32 -44.57 3.34
N HIS A 311 3.76 -43.31 3.29
CA HIS A 311 4.10 -42.54 4.49
C HIS A 311 2.86 -41.96 5.18
N HIS A 312 1.77 -41.76 4.45
CA HIS A 312 0.56 -41.13 4.98
C HIS A 312 -0.51 -42.15 5.39
N TYR A 313 -0.55 -43.30 4.72
CA TYR A 313 -1.55 -44.34 4.95
C TYR A 313 -0.91 -45.64 5.42
N ASN A 314 -1.03 -45.94 6.72
CA ASN A 314 -0.51 -47.18 7.32
C ASN A 314 -1.12 -48.46 6.73
N GLN A 315 -2.28 -48.35 6.07
CA GLN A 315 -2.97 -49.46 5.41
C GLN A 315 -2.45 -49.74 3.99
N ALA A 316 -1.63 -48.85 3.41
CA ALA A 316 -1.04 -49.06 2.10
C ALA A 316 0.16 -50.01 2.22
N THR A 317 0.19 -51.04 1.38
CA THR A 317 1.26 -52.06 1.35
C THR A 317 2.02 -51.98 0.04
N ARG A 318 3.34 -52.21 0.11
CA ARG A 318 4.18 -52.30 -1.10
C ARG A 318 3.88 -53.60 -1.82
N ILE A 319 3.84 -53.54 -3.15
CA ILE A 319 3.75 -54.73 -3.98
C ILE A 319 5.18 -55.29 -4.13
N PRO A 320 5.44 -56.54 -3.74
CA PRO A 320 6.76 -57.15 -3.88
C PRO A 320 7.21 -57.12 -5.35
N GLY A 321 8.44 -56.66 -5.62
CA GLY A 321 9.01 -56.60 -6.96
C GLY A 321 8.66 -55.36 -7.80
N PHE A 322 7.74 -54.50 -7.35
CA PHE A 322 7.35 -53.28 -8.08
C PHE A 322 7.55 -52.02 -7.23
N LEU A 323 8.12 -50.98 -7.83
CA LEU A 323 8.22 -49.64 -7.26
C LEU A 323 7.32 -48.69 -8.05
N ILE A 324 6.23 -48.24 -7.44
CA ILE A 324 5.29 -47.31 -8.04
C ILE A 324 5.55 -45.92 -7.45
N LEU A 325 5.90 -44.96 -8.31
CA LEU A 325 6.25 -43.60 -7.93
C LEU A 325 5.26 -42.62 -8.55
N SER A 326 4.80 -41.66 -7.75
CA SER A 326 4.08 -40.49 -8.23
C SER A 326 4.98 -39.27 -8.15
N ILE A 327 5.09 -38.54 -9.26
CA ILE A 327 5.80 -37.27 -9.35
C ILE A 327 4.74 -36.18 -9.32
N GLU A 328 4.64 -35.44 -8.22
CA GLU A 328 3.63 -34.41 -8.02
C GLU A 328 4.02 -33.06 -8.67
N ALA A 329 4.58 -33.10 -9.88
CA ALA A 329 4.97 -31.91 -10.63
C ALA A 329 5.11 -32.17 -12.15
N PRO A 330 4.95 -31.14 -13.00
CA PRO A 330 5.26 -31.25 -14.42
C PRO A 330 6.75 -31.48 -14.65
N ILE A 331 7.10 -32.42 -15.53
CA ILE A 331 8.49 -32.68 -15.92
C ILE A 331 8.92 -31.61 -16.92
N ASN A 332 10.02 -30.92 -16.62
CA ASN A 332 10.57 -29.85 -17.43
C ASN A 332 12.11 -29.87 -17.42
N PHE A 333 12.72 -29.01 -18.24
CA PHE A 333 14.18 -28.92 -18.34
C PHE A 333 14.86 -28.63 -16.98
N ALA A 334 14.15 -27.98 -16.06
CA ALA A 334 14.68 -27.58 -14.76
C ALA A 334 14.75 -28.73 -13.74
N ASN A 335 13.92 -29.77 -13.87
CA ASN A 335 13.86 -30.88 -12.91
C ASN A 335 14.31 -32.24 -13.47
N ILE A 336 14.54 -32.36 -14.78
CA ILE A 336 14.85 -33.64 -15.42
C ILE A 336 16.12 -34.30 -14.85
N THR A 337 17.20 -33.54 -14.66
CA THR A 337 18.46 -34.06 -14.11
C THR A 337 18.29 -34.49 -12.65
N TYR A 338 17.51 -33.73 -11.88
CA TYR A 338 17.21 -34.07 -10.48
C TYR A 338 16.37 -35.35 -10.38
N LEU A 339 15.36 -35.48 -11.22
CA LEU A 339 14.52 -36.69 -11.28
C LEU A 339 15.36 -37.90 -11.73
N GLN A 340 16.23 -37.74 -12.73
CA GLN A 340 17.09 -38.83 -13.19
C GLN A 340 18.02 -39.33 -12.08
N GLN A 341 18.69 -38.45 -11.34
CA GLN A 341 19.56 -38.84 -10.21
C GLN A 341 18.83 -39.47 -9.02
N ARG A 342 17.52 -39.22 -8.88
CA ARG A 342 16.70 -39.73 -7.78
C ARG A 342 16.04 -41.06 -8.11
N LEU A 343 15.80 -41.32 -9.41
CA LEU A 343 15.04 -42.46 -9.92
C LEU A 343 15.93 -43.57 -10.50
N VAL A 344 17.11 -43.20 -11.03
CA VAL A 344 18.12 -44.10 -11.60
C VAL A 344 19.26 -44.25 -10.61
#